data_AF-A0A850MER5-F1
#
_entry.id   AF-A0A850MER5-F1
#
_cell.length_a   1.000
_cell.length_b   1.000
_cell.length_c   1.000
_cell.angle_alpha   90.00
_cell.angle_beta   90.00
_cell.angle_gamma   90.00
#
_symmetry.space_group_name_H-M   'P 1'
#
loop_
_entity.id
_entity.type
_entity.pdbx_description
1 polymer ?
#
loop_
_entity_poly.entity_id
_entity_poly.type
_entity_poly.pdbx_seq_one_letter_code
_entity_poly.pdbx_strand_id
1 'polypeptide(L)'
;MSIPPMELYNVKDEGDIEQLPITGPIKDILSEEMVVLLVVDAAKKIYLWKGVNAKVRRKFIAARVSQDLRGQKGLNFKVDSIDQGDEPQDFINAVGGPVPMGAAPAAAPAQAAAPAFGAQPALTLGTPPPSPQPTIQPVIQPPTQPAIISPGPAIISPEPVTQAVGGIQLQVPDNIEESVKIIITELEKRPPPTPYTREIVFIGPYAFSIAETKKAAFGQEQVEHRWELAAPPEGQFIASEYTPRAIIQSGKVLAVELMKGGAAGASGDTQIPIFKIKYQK
;
A
#
# COMPACT_ATOMS: atom_id res chain seq x y z
N MET A 1 12.45 15.10 -24.68
CA MET A 1 12.19 14.46 -23.38
C MET A 1 10.84 13.77 -23.50
N SER A 2 10.81 12.44 -23.40
CA SER A 2 9.53 11.71 -23.41
C SER A 2 8.85 11.94 -22.07
N ILE A 3 7.63 12.47 -22.08
CA ILE A 3 6.81 12.61 -20.87
C ILE A 3 6.53 11.19 -20.37
N PRO A 4 6.74 10.86 -19.09
CA PRO A 4 6.35 9.56 -18.54
C PRO A 4 4.86 9.30 -18.80
N PRO A 5 4.40 8.04 -18.94
CA PRO A 5 2.97 7.76 -18.98
C PRO A 5 2.37 8.28 -17.67
N MET A 6 1.59 9.36 -17.79
CA MET A 6 0.90 10.02 -16.70
C MET A 6 -0.55 10.22 -17.12
N GLU A 7 -1.45 10.10 -16.17
CA GLU A 7 -2.86 10.35 -16.36
C GLU A 7 -3.34 11.38 -15.33
N LEU A 8 -4.20 12.29 -15.75
CA LEU A 8 -4.74 13.35 -14.91
C LEU A 8 -6.26 13.25 -14.90
N TYR A 9 -6.87 13.16 -13.73
CA TYR A 9 -8.32 13.04 -13.59
C TYR A 9 -8.88 14.12 -12.67
N ASN A 10 -9.89 14.86 -13.12
CA ASN A 10 -10.65 15.79 -12.30
C ASN A 10 -11.82 15.07 -11.62
N VAL A 11 -11.97 15.23 -10.30
CA VAL A 11 -13.06 14.63 -9.54
C VAL A 11 -14.25 15.60 -9.48
N LYS A 12 -15.43 15.15 -9.92
CA LYS A 12 -16.68 15.93 -9.87
C LYS A 12 -17.42 15.74 -8.55
N ASP A 13 -18.43 16.58 -8.31
CA ASP A 13 -19.21 16.61 -7.05
C ASP A 13 -20.04 15.33 -6.79
N GLU A 14 -20.23 14.48 -7.81
CA GLU A 14 -20.99 13.22 -7.73
C GLU A 14 -20.10 11.97 -7.58
N GLY A 15 -18.77 12.12 -7.73
CA GLY A 15 -17.81 11.02 -7.68
C GLY A 15 -17.32 10.54 -9.03
N ASP A 16 -17.85 11.08 -10.12
CA ASP A 16 -17.32 10.84 -11.46
C ASP A 16 -15.93 11.45 -11.64
N ILE A 17 -15.10 10.77 -12.42
CA ILE A 17 -13.78 11.23 -12.83
C ILE A 17 -13.75 11.58 -14.31
N GLU A 18 -13.23 12.76 -14.62
CA GLU A 18 -13.03 13.22 -15.99
C GLU A 18 -11.54 13.23 -16.30
N GLN A 19 -11.11 12.48 -17.31
CA GLN A 19 -9.70 12.50 -17.74
C GLN A 19 -9.39 13.81 -18.45
N LEU A 20 -8.40 14.55 -17.95
CA LEU A 20 -7.94 15.80 -18.52
C LEU A 20 -6.78 15.55 -19.50
N PRO A 21 -6.80 16.15 -20.69
CA PRO A 21 -5.69 16.03 -21.64
C PRO A 21 -4.45 16.77 -21.12
N ILE A 22 -3.31 16.07 -21.09
CA ILE A 22 -2.02 16.65 -20.71
C ILE A 22 -1.36 17.25 -21.96
N THR A 23 -1.71 18.49 -22.30
CA THR A 23 -1.18 19.21 -23.49
C THR A 23 0.03 20.10 -23.15
N GLY A 24 0.40 20.23 -21.88
CA GLY A 24 1.48 21.08 -21.39
C GLY A 24 1.86 20.77 -19.94
N PRO A 25 2.52 21.70 -19.23
CA PRO A 25 2.79 21.54 -17.80
C PRO A 25 1.49 21.34 -17.02
N ILE A 26 1.42 20.28 -16.22
CA ILE A 26 0.20 19.93 -15.46
C ILE A 26 -0.19 21.06 -14.51
N LYS A 27 0.78 21.80 -13.96
CA LYS A 27 0.53 22.97 -13.09
C LYS A 27 -0.41 24.01 -13.72
N ASP A 28 -0.42 24.14 -15.04
CA ASP A 28 -1.23 25.14 -15.75
C ASP A 28 -2.68 24.65 -15.93
N ILE A 29 -2.93 23.35 -15.72
CA ILE A 29 -4.24 22.70 -15.77
C ILE A 29 -4.88 22.70 -14.37
N LEU A 30 -4.07 22.68 -13.30
CA LEU A 30 -4.55 22.68 -11.92
C LEU A 30 -5.21 24.01 -11.56
N SER A 31 -6.37 23.92 -10.90
CA SER A 31 -7.15 25.08 -10.46
C SER A 31 -7.56 24.92 -9.01
N GLU A 32 -7.60 26.04 -8.28
CA GLU A 32 -7.85 26.11 -6.83
C GLU A 32 -9.18 25.50 -6.38
N GLU A 33 -10.17 25.42 -7.27
CA GLU A 33 -11.48 24.84 -6.99
C GLU A 33 -11.56 23.34 -7.27
N MET A 34 -10.53 22.77 -7.90
CA MET A 34 -10.51 21.38 -8.35
C MET A 34 -9.91 20.45 -7.29
N VAL A 35 -10.29 19.18 -7.40
CA VAL A 35 -9.59 18.07 -6.74
C VAL A 35 -9.20 17.09 -7.83
N VAL A 36 -7.92 16.79 -7.92
CA VAL A 36 -7.35 16.11 -9.09
C VAL A 36 -6.57 14.88 -8.63
N LEU A 37 -6.69 13.79 -9.38
CA LEU A 37 -5.89 12.58 -9.25
C LEU A 37 -4.85 12.57 -10.35
N LEU A 38 -3.57 12.64 -9.98
CA LEU A 38 -2.45 12.47 -10.90
C LEU A 38 -1.85 11.07 -10.71
N VAL A 39 -2.00 10.22 -11.72
CA VAL A 39 -1.41 8.87 -11.74
C VAL A 39 -0.05 8.95 -12.43
N VAL A 40 0.99 8.53 -11.72
CA VAL A 40 2.36 8.42 -12.25
C VAL A 40 2.76 6.94 -12.24
N ASP A 41 2.57 6.28 -13.39
CA ASP A 41 2.79 4.83 -13.52
C ASP A 41 4.23 4.40 -13.21
N ALA A 42 5.21 5.22 -13.60
CA ALA A 42 6.62 4.96 -13.35
C ALA A 42 6.97 4.94 -11.85
N ALA A 43 6.28 5.76 -11.05
CA ALA A 43 6.48 5.85 -9.61
C ALA A 43 5.51 4.96 -8.81
N LYS A 44 4.58 4.27 -9.49
CA LYS A 44 3.44 3.57 -8.87
C LYS A 44 2.78 4.43 -7.79
N LYS A 45 2.47 5.68 -8.14
CA LYS A 45 1.93 6.66 -7.20
C LYS A 45 0.73 7.39 -7.79
N ILE A 46 -0.28 7.60 -6.97
CA ILE A 46 -1.48 8.39 -7.26
C ILE A 46 -1.46 9.57 -6.31
N TYR A 47 -1.29 10.77 -6.84
CA TYR A 47 -1.37 12.00 -6.06
C TYR A 47 -2.82 12.48 -6.04
N LEU A 48 -3.39 12.62 -4.84
CA LEU A 48 -4.67 13.28 -4.61
C LEU A 48 -4.39 14.74 -4.26
N TRP A 49 -4.37 15.61 -5.28
CA TRP A 49 -4.14 17.04 -5.10
C TRP A 49 -5.47 17.76 -4.84
N LYS A 50 -5.51 18.58 -3.78
CA LYS A 50 -6.69 19.29 -3.32
C LYS A 50 -6.46 20.79 -3.45
N GLY A 51 -7.22 21.43 -4.34
CA GLY A 51 -7.23 22.89 -4.44
C GLY A 51 -7.67 23.55 -3.13
N VAL A 52 -7.11 24.72 -2.84
CA VAL A 52 -7.38 25.46 -1.60
C VAL A 52 -8.86 25.83 -1.47
N ASN A 53 -9.50 26.20 -2.58
CA ASN A 53 -10.90 26.62 -2.68
C ASN A 53 -11.85 25.46 -3.06
N ALA A 54 -11.36 24.23 -3.17
CA ALA A 54 -12.20 23.08 -3.47
C ALA A 54 -13.18 22.78 -2.34
N LYS A 55 -14.44 22.51 -2.69
CA LYS A 55 -15.50 22.19 -1.73
C LYS A 55 -15.11 20.99 -0.85
N VAL A 56 -15.36 21.08 0.45
CA VAL A 56 -15.11 20.01 1.43
C VAL A 56 -15.70 18.67 0.99
N ARG A 57 -16.96 18.67 0.53
CA ARG A 57 -17.63 17.47 0.00
C ARG A 57 -16.84 16.81 -1.14
N ARG A 58 -16.31 17.60 -2.07
CA ARG A 58 -15.50 17.10 -3.21
C ARG A 58 -14.21 16.45 -2.73
N LYS A 59 -13.55 17.02 -1.71
CA LYS A 59 -12.33 16.43 -1.09
C LYS A 59 -12.60 15.05 -0.48
N PHE A 60 -13.73 14.89 0.23
CA PHE A 60 -14.13 13.59 0.78
C PHE A 60 -14.45 12.56 -0.30
N ILE A 61 -15.19 12.96 -1.33
CA ILE A 61 -15.52 12.09 -2.46
C ILE A 61 -14.24 11.66 -3.18
N ALA A 62 -13.33 12.61 -3.44
CA ALA A 62 -12.05 12.32 -4.08
C ALA A 62 -11.16 11.37 -3.27
N ALA A 63 -11.19 11.42 -1.93
CA ALA A 63 -10.49 10.46 -1.10
C ALA A 63 -11.01 9.03 -1.36
N ARG A 64 -12.32 8.83 -1.42
CA ARG A 64 -12.91 7.52 -1.77
C ARG A 64 -12.53 7.09 -3.20
N VAL A 65 -12.75 7.98 -4.17
CA VAL A 65 -12.46 7.71 -5.59
C VAL A 65 -10.98 7.36 -5.81
N SER A 66 -10.06 7.98 -5.07
CA SER A 66 -8.63 7.67 -5.14
C SER A 66 -8.30 6.23 -4.70
N GLN A 67 -9.03 5.70 -3.71
CA GLN A 67 -8.86 4.32 -3.25
C GLN A 67 -9.43 3.34 -4.27
N ASP A 68 -10.58 3.66 -4.87
CA ASP A 68 -11.18 2.85 -5.93
C ASP A 68 -10.25 2.80 -7.17
N LEU A 69 -9.71 3.95 -7.59
CA LEU A 69 -8.74 4.04 -8.68
C LEU A 69 -7.44 3.27 -8.38
N ARG A 70 -6.94 3.35 -7.14
CA ARG A 70 -5.80 2.54 -6.68
C ARG A 70 -6.09 1.05 -6.83
N GLY A 71 -7.27 0.59 -6.40
CA GLY A 71 -7.69 -0.81 -6.54
C GLY A 71 -7.63 -1.30 -7.98
N GLN A 72 -8.09 -0.48 -8.93
CA GLN A 72 -8.06 -0.78 -10.36
C GLN A 72 -6.65 -0.77 -10.97
N LYS A 73 -5.76 0.12 -10.50
CA LYS A 73 -4.38 0.23 -11.00
C LYS A 73 -3.46 -0.87 -10.48
N GLY A 74 -3.78 -1.45 -9.32
CA GLY A 74 -3.03 -2.53 -8.68
C GLY A 74 -2.51 -2.13 -7.31
N LEU A 75 -2.33 -3.13 -6.43
CA LEU A 75 -2.03 -2.91 -5.01
C LEU A 75 -0.69 -2.20 -4.74
N ASN A 76 0.21 -2.20 -5.72
CA ASN A 76 1.55 -1.61 -5.63
C ASN A 76 1.49 -0.08 -5.73
N PHE A 77 0.35 0.47 -6.17
CA PHE A 77 0.16 1.91 -6.19
C PHE A 77 -0.02 2.46 -4.78
N LYS A 78 0.58 3.62 -4.47
CA LYS A 78 0.36 4.36 -3.22
C LYS A 78 -0.41 5.64 -3.50
N VAL A 79 -1.34 5.99 -2.60
CA VAL A 79 -2.10 7.25 -2.69
C VAL A 79 -1.52 8.25 -1.71
N ASP A 80 -1.02 9.37 -2.23
CA ASP A 80 -0.50 10.49 -1.42
C ASP A 80 -1.47 11.68 -1.52
N SER A 81 -2.02 12.11 -0.38
CA SER A 81 -2.91 13.27 -0.34
C SER A 81 -2.10 14.55 -0.15
N ILE A 82 -2.34 15.53 -1.02
CA ILE A 82 -1.58 16.78 -1.09
C ILE A 82 -2.57 17.95 -1.09
N ASP A 83 -2.30 18.97 -0.27
CA ASP A 83 -3.02 20.24 -0.29
C ASP A 83 -2.24 21.27 -1.11
N GLN A 84 -2.97 22.14 -1.82
CA GLN A 84 -2.37 23.22 -2.57
C GLN A 84 -1.55 24.14 -1.66
N GLY A 85 -0.30 24.41 -2.05
CA GLY A 85 0.64 25.21 -1.27
C GLY A 85 1.51 24.40 -0.29
N ASP A 86 1.23 23.11 -0.09
CA ASP A 86 2.05 22.17 0.70
C ASP A 86 2.49 20.97 -0.17
N GLU A 87 2.83 21.24 -1.44
CA GLU A 87 3.23 20.18 -2.37
C GLU A 87 4.67 19.69 -2.13
N PRO A 88 4.89 18.36 -2.04
CA PRO A 88 6.24 17.80 -1.95
C PRO A 88 7.00 18.02 -3.26
N GLN A 89 8.34 18.07 -3.18
CA GLN A 89 9.19 18.31 -4.36
C GLN A 89 8.96 17.29 -5.48
N ASP A 90 8.72 16.02 -5.15
CA ASP A 90 8.43 14.98 -6.15
C ASP A 90 7.18 15.31 -6.98
N PHE A 91 6.15 15.88 -6.35
CA PHE A 91 4.95 16.33 -7.04
C PHE A 91 5.24 17.55 -7.92
N ILE A 92 5.93 18.56 -7.38
CA ILE A 92 6.32 19.78 -8.11
C ILE A 92 7.09 19.44 -9.39
N ASN A 93 8.02 18.49 -9.29
CA ASN A 93 8.79 17.99 -10.43
C ASN A 93 7.90 17.27 -11.44
N ALA A 94 6.95 16.45 -10.97
CA ALA A 94 6.00 15.73 -11.83
C ALA A 94 5.07 16.69 -12.60
N VAL A 95 4.62 17.78 -11.98
CA VAL A 95 3.67 18.72 -12.59
C VAL A 95 4.32 19.84 -13.42
N GLY A 96 5.64 19.92 -13.45
CA GLY A 96 6.38 20.92 -14.25
C GLY A 96 6.59 22.28 -13.55
N GLY A 97 6.58 22.30 -12.22
CA GLY A 97 6.87 23.47 -11.39
C GLY A 97 5.83 23.72 -10.29
N PRO A 98 6.08 24.70 -9.40
CA PRO A 98 5.17 25.00 -8.30
C PRO A 98 3.83 25.51 -8.83
N VAL A 99 2.73 25.08 -8.20
CA VAL A 99 1.39 25.55 -8.53
C VAL A 99 1.22 26.94 -7.88
N PRO A 100 0.90 27.99 -8.66
CA PRO A 100 0.72 29.31 -8.10
C PRO A 100 -0.47 29.31 -7.15
N MET A 101 -0.25 29.80 -5.93
CA MET A 101 -1.33 30.09 -4.99
C MET A 101 -1.91 31.45 -5.38
N GLY A 102 -3.13 31.50 -5.92
CA GLY A 102 -3.87 32.75 -6.02
C GLY A 102 -4.05 33.35 -4.63
N ALA A 103 -4.09 34.68 -4.56
CA ALA A 103 -4.03 35.44 -3.32
C ALA A 103 -4.94 34.83 -2.25
N ALA A 104 -4.30 34.29 -1.20
CA ALA A 104 -4.99 33.73 -0.05
C ALA A 104 -5.96 34.78 0.51
N PRO A 105 -7.21 34.41 0.88
CA PRO A 105 -7.84 35.12 1.98
C PRO A 105 -6.90 34.96 3.18
N ALA A 106 -6.45 36.11 3.69
CA ALA A 106 -5.43 36.23 4.72
C ALA A 106 -5.57 35.17 5.82
N ALA A 107 -4.43 34.60 6.21
CA ALA A 107 -4.29 33.78 7.39
C ALA A 107 -5.06 34.41 8.57
N ALA A 108 -6.15 33.77 8.99
CA ALA A 108 -6.72 34.05 10.29
C ALA A 108 -5.69 33.60 11.33
N PRO A 109 -5.28 34.47 12.27
CA PRO A 109 -4.29 34.11 13.27
C PRO A 109 -4.82 32.97 14.14
N ALA A 110 -3.92 32.07 14.53
CA ALA A 110 -4.17 31.05 15.54
C ALA A 110 -4.77 31.70 16.80
N GLN A 111 -6.08 31.54 16.99
CA GLN A 111 -6.77 31.99 18.18
C GLN A 111 -6.92 30.77 19.09
N ALA A 112 -6.04 30.70 20.09
CA ALA A 112 -6.27 29.91 21.28
C ALA A 112 -7.50 30.47 22.00
N ALA A 113 -8.62 29.74 21.93
CA ALA A 113 -9.75 29.93 22.84
C ALA A 113 -10.48 28.59 23.02
N ALA A 114 -10.44 28.09 24.24
CA ALA A 114 -11.25 26.97 24.69
C ALA A 114 -12.75 27.26 24.45
N PRO A 115 -13.57 26.28 24.06
CA PRO A 115 -15.01 26.48 24.06
C PRO A 115 -15.54 26.47 25.50
N ALA A 116 -15.99 27.62 25.97
CA ALA A 116 -16.92 27.70 27.10
C ALA A 116 -18.26 27.09 26.64
N PHE A 117 -18.57 25.90 27.15
CA PHE A 117 -19.89 25.30 27.01
C PHE A 117 -20.91 26.14 27.79
N GLY A 118 -21.87 26.72 27.06
CA GLY A 118 -23.07 27.30 27.63
C GLY A 118 -23.87 26.23 28.38
N ALA A 119 -24.40 26.64 29.53
CA ALA A 119 -25.16 25.79 30.45
C ALA A 119 -26.36 25.11 29.78
N GLN A 120 -26.49 23.80 29.98
CA GLN A 120 -27.78 23.11 29.92
C GLN A 120 -28.16 22.59 31.32
N PRO A 121 -29.46 22.56 31.69
CA PRO A 121 -29.91 22.22 33.05
C PRO A 121 -29.76 20.73 33.37
N ALA A 122 -29.53 20.46 34.66
CA ALA A 122 -29.23 19.16 35.23
C ALA A 122 -30.29 18.08 34.98
N LEU A 123 -29.85 16.91 34.52
CA LEU A 123 -30.52 15.64 34.75
C LEU A 123 -29.65 14.80 35.69
N THR A 124 -30.17 14.56 36.89
CA THR A 124 -29.58 13.75 37.94
C THR A 124 -29.61 12.27 37.54
N LEU A 125 -28.44 11.66 37.36
CA LEU A 125 -28.27 10.21 37.28
C LEU A 125 -27.43 9.76 38.48
N GLY A 126 -28.00 8.83 39.24
CA GLY A 126 -27.50 8.34 40.51
C GLY A 126 -26.10 7.71 40.44
N THR A 127 -25.44 7.75 41.59
CA THR A 127 -24.13 7.16 41.88
C THR A 127 -24.07 5.66 41.55
N PRO A 128 -23.06 5.19 40.80
CA PRO A 128 -22.68 3.78 40.84
C PRO A 128 -21.79 3.49 42.07
N PRO A 129 -21.90 2.30 42.69
CA PRO A 129 -21.12 1.90 43.85
C PRO A 129 -19.66 1.56 43.46
N PRO A 130 -18.70 1.58 44.41
CA PRO A 130 -17.31 1.24 44.14
C PRO A 130 -17.15 -0.28 44.02
N SER A 131 -16.54 -0.74 42.92
CA SER A 131 -16.06 -2.12 42.78
C SER A 131 -14.57 -2.21 43.13
N PRO A 132 -14.12 -3.33 43.75
CA PRO A 132 -12.89 -3.42 44.52
C PRO A 132 -11.61 -3.46 43.68
N GLN A 133 -10.61 -2.72 44.16
CA GLN A 133 -9.26 -2.64 43.63
C GLN A 133 -8.46 -3.90 44.03
N PRO A 134 -7.82 -4.63 43.10
CA PRO A 134 -6.90 -5.70 43.45
C PRO A 134 -5.64 -5.11 44.10
N THR A 135 -5.36 -5.53 45.33
CA THR A 135 -4.13 -5.21 46.07
C THR A 135 -2.92 -5.86 45.39
N ILE A 136 -2.01 -5.05 44.83
CA ILE A 136 -0.68 -5.50 44.42
C ILE A 136 0.26 -5.29 45.61
N GLN A 137 0.70 -6.38 46.23
CA GLN A 137 1.77 -6.36 47.23
C GLN A 137 3.13 -6.12 46.55
N PRO A 138 4.07 -5.39 47.18
CA PRO A 138 5.39 -5.14 46.61
C PRO A 138 6.28 -6.38 46.79
N VAL A 139 6.71 -6.98 45.68
CA VAL A 139 7.80 -7.97 45.69
C VAL A 139 9.14 -7.25 45.75
N ILE A 140 9.89 -7.62 46.77
CA ILE A 140 11.18 -7.09 47.19
C ILE A 140 12.25 -7.60 46.21
N GLN A 141 13.06 -6.69 45.65
CA GLN A 141 14.24 -7.02 44.85
C GLN A 141 15.40 -7.49 45.74
N PRO A 142 16.16 -8.53 45.37
CA PRO A 142 17.49 -8.79 45.93
C PRO A 142 18.61 -8.14 45.07
N PRO A 143 19.80 -7.93 45.66
CA PRO A 143 20.73 -6.87 45.26
C PRO A 143 21.70 -7.24 44.13
N THR A 144 22.22 -6.17 43.54
CA THR A 144 23.35 -6.03 42.61
C THR A 144 24.62 -6.78 43.01
N GLN A 145 25.32 -7.35 42.02
CA GLN A 145 26.76 -7.63 42.06
C GLN A 145 27.41 -7.44 40.66
N PRO A 146 28.74 -7.20 40.59
CA PRO A 146 29.32 -6.12 39.80
C PRO A 146 29.84 -6.52 38.42
N ALA A 147 30.00 -5.50 37.59
CA ALA A 147 30.63 -5.55 36.28
C ALA A 147 32.04 -6.15 36.29
N ILE A 148 32.31 -7.04 35.35
CA ILE A 148 33.66 -7.39 34.91
C ILE A 148 33.81 -6.95 33.47
N ILE A 149 34.75 -6.05 33.27
CA ILE A 149 35.16 -5.46 31.99
C ILE A 149 36.32 -6.31 31.47
N SER A 150 36.31 -6.70 30.19
CA SER A 150 37.52 -6.86 29.36
C SER A 150 37.18 -7.18 27.89
N PRO A 151 38.10 -6.90 26.93
CA PRO A 151 37.79 -6.24 25.66
C PRO A 151 37.66 -7.19 24.46
N GLY A 152 37.10 -6.65 23.36
CA GLY A 152 36.89 -7.35 22.08
C GLY A 152 38.17 -7.81 21.35
N PRO A 153 38.00 -8.48 20.20
CA PRO A 153 37.95 -7.69 18.97
C PRO A 153 36.91 -8.15 17.92
N ALA A 154 36.70 -7.23 16.98
CA ALA A 154 36.14 -7.38 15.63
C ALA A 154 34.62 -7.59 15.51
N ILE A 155 33.96 -6.46 15.26
CA ILE A 155 32.65 -6.36 14.61
C ILE A 155 32.74 -7.09 13.26
N ILE A 156 32.00 -8.18 13.14
CA ILE A 156 31.59 -8.71 11.84
C ILE A 156 30.10 -8.36 11.75
N SER A 157 29.80 -7.33 10.98
CA SER A 157 28.42 -7.02 10.58
C SER A 157 27.84 -8.28 9.91
N PRO A 158 26.65 -8.77 10.28
CA PRO A 158 25.99 -9.77 9.46
C PRO A 158 25.54 -9.09 8.18
N GLU A 159 26.24 -9.37 7.08
CA GLU A 159 25.70 -9.11 5.74
C GLU A 159 24.39 -9.88 5.57
N PRO A 160 23.39 -9.30 4.89
CA PRO A 160 22.16 -10.03 4.56
C PRO A 160 22.51 -11.23 3.68
N VAL A 161 22.12 -12.43 4.14
CA VAL A 161 22.40 -13.67 3.44
C VAL A 161 21.54 -13.76 2.18
N THR A 162 22.15 -13.45 1.03
CA THR A 162 21.58 -13.69 -0.29
C THR A 162 21.55 -15.20 -0.56
N GLN A 163 20.37 -15.82 -0.57
CA GLN A 163 20.22 -17.20 -1.03
C GLN A 163 19.73 -17.22 -2.48
N ALA A 164 20.59 -17.70 -3.39
CA ALA A 164 20.25 -17.91 -4.79
C ALA A 164 19.44 -19.22 -4.94
N VAL A 165 18.23 -19.12 -5.48
CA VAL A 165 17.47 -20.27 -6.00
C VAL A 165 17.30 -20.07 -7.50
N GLY A 166 17.91 -20.94 -8.31
CA GLY A 166 17.68 -20.97 -9.76
C GLY A 166 18.10 -19.74 -10.56
N GLY A 167 19.03 -18.91 -10.06
CA GLY A 167 19.50 -17.70 -10.75
C GLY A 167 18.66 -16.44 -10.50
N ILE A 168 17.60 -16.54 -9.69
CA ILE A 168 16.75 -15.41 -9.27
C ILE A 168 17.31 -14.86 -7.94
N GLN A 169 17.54 -13.55 -7.88
CA GLN A 169 17.82 -12.86 -6.62
C GLN A 169 16.50 -12.52 -5.94
N LEU A 170 16.32 -12.99 -4.72
CA LEU A 170 15.09 -12.88 -3.94
C LEU A 170 15.27 -11.88 -2.81
N GLN A 171 14.48 -10.81 -2.79
CA GLN A 171 14.45 -9.86 -1.68
C GLN A 171 13.11 -9.95 -0.95
N VAL A 172 13.16 -10.26 0.35
CA VAL A 172 11.99 -10.43 1.23
C VAL A 172 12.07 -9.42 2.38
N PRO A 173 10.95 -8.87 2.86
CA PRO A 173 10.95 -7.99 4.04
C PRO A 173 11.47 -8.70 5.30
N ASP A 174 12.29 -8.02 6.09
CA ASP A 174 12.90 -8.61 7.29
C ASP A 174 11.91 -8.77 8.47
N ASN A 175 10.89 -7.92 8.52
CA ASN A 175 9.95 -7.75 9.63
C ASN A 175 8.75 -8.70 9.61
N ILE A 176 8.87 -9.86 8.97
CA ILE A 176 7.82 -10.89 8.88
C ILE A 176 8.28 -12.19 9.54
N GLU A 177 7.32 -13.03 9.93
CA GLU A 177 7.59 -14.32 10.56
C GLU A 177 8.44 -15.23 9.66
N GLU A 178 9.31 -16.03 10.27
CA GLU A 178 10.18 -16.98 9.56
C GLU A 178 9.39 -18.01 8.73
N SER A 179 8.22 -18.41 9.24
CA SER A 179 7.25 -19.27 8.54
C SER A 179 6.84 -18.70 7.18
N VAL A 180 6.65 -17.38 7.10
CA VAL A 180 6.28 -16.66 5.87
C VAL A 180 7.46 -16.61 4.90
N LYS A 181 8.68 -16.38 5.39
CA LYS A 181 9.90 -16.39 4.57
C LYS A 181 10.10 -17.75 3.90
N ILE A 182 9.92 -18.84 4.65
CA ILE A 182 9.98 -20.21 4.12
C ILE A 182 8.92 -20.41 3.03
N ILE A 183 7.68 -19.96 3.25
CA ILE A 183 6.62 -20.07 2.24
C ILE A 183 7.00 -19.30 0.98
N ILE A 184 7.53 -18.08 1.09
CA ILE A 184 8.00 -17.30 -0.06
C ILE A 184 9.06 -18.07 -0.86
N THR A 185 10.06 -18.66 -0.19
CA THR A 185 11.06 -19.50 -0.85
C THR A 185 10.44 -20.72 -1.55
N GLU A 186 9.41 -21.35 -0.96
CA GLU A 186 8.68 -22.45 -1.60
C GLU A 186 7.85 -21.99 -2.81
N LEU A 187 7.33 -20.76 -2.80
CA LEU A 187 6.58 -20.18 -3.92
C LEU A 187 7.46 -19.86 -5.12
N GLU A 188 8.72 -19.46 -4.91
CA GLU A 188 9.69 -19.23 -5.99
C GLU A 188 10.05 -20.52 -6.73
N LYS A 189 9.99 -21.68 -6.04
CA LYS A 189 10.15 -23.00 -6.68
C LYS A 189 8.96 -23.38 -7.58
N ARG A 190 7.86 -22.63 -7.52
CA ARG A 190 6.59 -22.90 -8.21
C ARG A 190 6.14 -21.68 -9.02
N PRO A 191 6.83 -21.34 -10.11
CA PRO A 191 6.46 -20.17 -10.91
C PRO A 191 5.00 -20.24 -11.38
N PRO A 192 4.36 -19.10 -11.67
CA PRO A 192 3.07 -19.06 -12.34
C PRO A 192 3.10 -19.86 -13.65
N PRO A 193 2.00 -20.54 -14.01
CA PRO A 193 1.93 -21.19 -15.31
C PRO A 193 1.85 -20.12 -16.39
N THR A 194 2.55 -20.29 -17.51
CA THR A 194 2.36 -19.44 -18.69
C THR A 194 0.89 -19.49 -19.14
N PRO A 195 0.26 -18.37 -19.55
CA PRO A 195 0.82 -17.03 -19.75
C PRO A 195 0.55 -16.07 -18.57
N TYR A 196 0.37 -16.61 -17.36
CA TYR A 196 0.08 -15.81 -16.18
C TYR A 196 1.36 -15.26 -15.55
N THR A 197 1.27 -14.10 -14.91
CA THR A 197 2.28 -13.51 -14.03
C THR A 197 1.74 -13.38 -12.61
N ARG A 198 2.61 -13.53 -11.61
CA ARG A 198 2.24 -13.38 -10.19
C ARG A 198 2.28 -11.91 -9.83
N GLU A 199 1.15 -11.34 -9.44
CA GLU A 199 1.11 -9.93 -9.05
C GLU A 199 0.93 -9.79 -7.53
N ILE A 200 0.01 -10.58 -6.95
CA ILE A 200 -0.33 -10.52 -5.53
C ILE A 200 -0.28 -11.90 -4.91
N VAL A 201 0.23 -12.01 -3.68
CA VAL A 201 0.23 -13.24 -2.89
C VAL A 201 -0.23 -12.96 -1.47
N PHE A 202 -1.15 -13.78 -0.99
CA PHE A 202 -1.59 -13.80 0.40
C PHE A 202 -0.95 -14.98 1.13
N ILE A 203 -0.27 -14.71 2.25
CA ILE A 203 0.32 -15.71 3.14
C ILE A 203 -0.11 -15.36 4.57
N GLY A 204 -1.03 -16.14 5.12
CA GLY A 204 -1.62 -15.84 6.43
C GLY A 204 -2.25 -14.43 6.45
N PRO A 205 -1.84 -13.54 7.39
CA PRO A 205 -2.37 -12.18 7.47
C PRO A 205 -1.72 -11.19 6.49
N TYR A 206 -0.68 -11.62 5.75
CA TYR A 206 0.11 -10.72 4.91
C TYR A 206 -0.32 -10.80 3.46
N ALA A 207 -0.37 -9.64 2.82
CA ALA A 207 -0.43 -9.52 1.37
C ALA A 207 0.91 -8.99 0.86
N PHE A 208 1.38 -9.56 -0.25
CA PHE A 208 2.60 -9.16 -0.91
C PHE A 208 2.34 -8.82 -2.35
N SER A 209 3.01 -7.79 -2.84
CA SER A 209 3.17 -7.49 -4.24
C SER A 209 4.57 -7.87 -4.71
N ILE A 210 4.68 -8.29 -5.97
CA ILE A 210 5.97 -8.67 -6.55
C ILE A 210 6.39 -7.64 -7.59
N ALA A 211 7.55 -7.04 -7.38
CA ALA A 211 8.21 -6.18 -8.36
C ALA A 211 9.31 -6.99 -9.06
N GLU A 212 9.13 -7.23 -10.37
CA GLU A 212 10.15 -7.85 -11.21
C GLU A 212 11.09 -6.79 -11.78
N THR A 213 12.37 -6.84 -11.46
CA THR A 213 13.40 -6.00 -12.08
C THR A 213 14.28 -6.84 -12.99
N LYS A 214 14.20 -6.62 -14.30
CA LYS A 214 15.11 -7.24 -15.28
C LYS A 214 16.37 -6.40 -15.39
N LYS A 215 17.49 -6.89 -14.87
CA LYS A 215 18.82 -6.29 -15.05
C LYS A 215 19.54 -7.06 -16.13
N ALA A 216 19.79 -6.43 -17.28
CA ALA A 216 20.72 -6.95 -18.27
C ALA A 216 22.14 -6.65 -17.79
N ALA A 217 22.81 -7.66 -17.24
CA ALA A 217 24.21 -7.57 -16.86
C ALA A 217 25.01 -8.56 -17.71
N PHE A 218 25.99 -8.05 -18.46
CA PHE A 218 26.94 -8.89 -19.19
C PHE A 218 26.32 -9.85 -20.22
N GLY A 219 25.26 -9.41 -20.91
CA GLY A 219 24.56 -10.23 -21.92
C GLY A 219 23.71 -11.36 -21.35
N GLN A 220 23.59 -11.46 -20.02
CA GLN A 220 22.64 -12.33 -19.35
C GLN A 220 21.54 -11.47 -18.70
N GLU A 221 20.28 -11.82 -18.97
CA GLU A 221 19.15 -11.23 -18.28
C GLU A 221 19.06 -11.84 -16.88
N GLN A 222 19.34 -11.04 -15.84
CA GLN A 222 19.10 -11.42 -14.46
C GLN A 222 17.76 -10.83 -14.02
N VAL A 223 16.83 -11.69 -13.64
CA VAL A 223 15.53 -11.29 -13.09
C VAL A 223 15.64 -11.27 -11.57
N GLU A 224 15.39 -10.11 -10.97
CA GLU A 224 15.32 -9.91 -9.53
C GLU A 224 13.84 -9.83 -9.12
N HIS A 225 13.42 -10.70 -8.21
CA HIS A 225 12.09 -10.69 -7.61
C HIS A 225 12.16 -10.00 -6.26
N ARG A 226 11.51 -8.84 -6.15
CA ARG A 226 11.38 -8.12 -4.90
C ARG A 226 9.96 -8.25 -4.37
N TRP A 227 9.85 -8.83 -3.18
CA TRP A 227 8.60 -8.94 -2.45
C TRP A 227 8.40 -7.72 -1.57
N GLU A 228 7.27 -7.04 -1.74
CA GLU A 228 6.91 -5.85 -0.98
C GLU A 228 5.60 -6.08 -0.25
N LEU A 229 5.49 -5.66 1.01
CA LEU A 229 4.21 -5.71 1.73
C LEU A 229 3.20 -4.82 1.03
N ALA A 230 2.10 -5.42 0.60
CA ALA A 230 0.97 -4.74 0.01
C ALA A 230 -0.08 -4.45 1.09
N ALA A 231 -0.80 -3.33 0.90
CA ALA A 231 -1.94 -2.95 1.72
C ALA A 231 -3.22 -3.10 0.88
N PRO A 232 -3.84 -4.30 0.79
CA PRO A 232 -5.13 -4.46 0.15
C PRO A 232 -6.19 -3.60 0.86
N PRO A 233 -7.25 -3.18 0.17
CA PRO A 233 -8.33 -2.41 0.79
C PRO A 233 -9.01 -3.21 1.91
N GLU A 234 -9.48 -2.51 2.94
CA GLU A 234 -10.29 -3.13 3.99
C GLU A 234 -11.65 -3.59 3.43
N GLY A 235 -12.12 -4.76 3.88
CA GLY A 235 -13.40 -5.32 3.44
C GLY A 235 -13.27 -6.24 2.22
N GLN A 236 -14.24 -6.17 1.31
CA GLN A 236 -14.30 -7.05 0.14
C GLN A 236 -13.33 -6.57 -0.94
N PHE A 237 -12.38 -7.42 -1.30
CA PHE A 237 -11.47 -7.18 -2.43
C PHE A 237 -11.94 -7.99 -3.64
N ILE A 238 -12.60 -7.32 -4.60
CA ILE A 238 -13.07 -7.95 -5.84
C ILE A 238 -11.99 -7.84 -6.90
N ALA A 239 -11.36 -8.97 -7.22
CA ALA A 239 -10.19 -9.04 -8.08
C ALA A 239 -10.57 -9.68 -9.45
N SER A 240 -11.52 -9.08 -10.16
CA SER A 240 -12.12 -9.66 -11.37
C SER A 240 -11.14 -9.87 -12.52
N GLU A 241 -10.09 -9.06 -12.62
CA GLU A 241 -9.03 -9.20 -13.62
C GLU A 241 -7.97 -10.27 -13.28
N TYR A 242 -8.13 -10.99 -12.15
CA TYR A 242 -7.17 -11.99 -11.70
C TYR A 242 -7.71 -13.41 -11.76
N THR A 243 -6.82 -14.35 -12.05
CA THR A 243 -7.06 -15.78 -11.83
C THR A 243 -6.45 -16.20 -10.49
N PRO A 244 -7.25 -16.59 -9.49
CA PRO A 244 -6.73 -17.03 -8.21
C PRO A 244 -6.12 -18.45 -8.32
N ARG A 245 -4.98 -18.67 -7.67
CA ARG A 245 -4.32 -19.97 -7.54
C ARG A 245 -3.98 -20.24 -6.08
N ALA A 246 -4.57 -21.27 -5.49
CA ALA A 246 -4.19 -21.75 -4.16
C ALA A 246 -2.97 -22.67 -4.25
N ILE A 247 -1.98 -22.42 -3.40
CA ILE A 247 -0.79 -23.28 -3.27
C ILE A 247 -0.99 -24.18 -2.06
N ILE A 248 -1.18 -25.47 -2.33
CA ILE A 248 -1.49 -26.47 -1.31
C ILE A 248 -0.29 -27.42 -1.17
N GLN A 249 0.06 -27.73 0.07
CA GLN A 249 1.08 -28.74 0.39
C GLN A 249 0.64 -29.51 1.63
N SER A 250 0.69 -30.85 1.55
CA SER A 250 0.31 -31.74 2.65
C SER A 250 -1.08 -31.44 3.22
N GLY A 251 -2.04 -31.11 2.35
CA GLY A 251 -3.42 -30.76 2.73
C GLY A 251 -3.60 -29.38 3.36
N LYS A 252 -2.55 -28.55 3.45
CA LYS A 252 -2.62 -27.18 3.98
C LYS A 252 -2.47 -26.17 2.86
N VAL A 253 -3.27 -25.10 2.89
CA VAL A 253 -3.09 -23.93 2.02
C VAL A 253 -1.92 -23.13 2.57
N LEU A 254 -0.85 -23.02 1.79
CA LEU A 254 0.33 -22.23 2.13
C LEU A 254 0.13 -20.77 1.73
N ALA A 255 -0.43 -20.55 0.53
CA ALA A 255 -0.66 -19.22 0.00
C ALA A 255 -1.81 -19.22 -1.01
N VAL A 256 -2.37 -18.03 -1.24
CA VAL A 256 -3.26 -17.76 -2.38
C VAL A 256 -2.61 -16.69 -3.24
N GLU A 257 -2.41 -16.99 -4.51
CA GLU A 257 -1.85 -16.07 -5.48
C GLU A 257 -2.96 -15.51 -6.36
N LEU A 258 -2.92 -14.22 -6.64
CA LEU A 258 -3.72 -13.61 -7.70
C LEU A 258 -2.79 -13.34 -8.88
N MET A 259 -3.06 -14.03 -9.97
CA MET A 259 -2.23 -13.98 -11.16
C MET A 259 -2.94 -13.19 -12.25
N LYS A 260 -2.18 -12.37 -12.98
CA LYS A 260 -2.68 -11.56 -14.09
C LYS A 260 -2.18 -12.13 -15.42
N GLY A 261 -2.91 -11.89 -16.50
CA GLY A 261 -2.68 -12.56 -17.78
C GLY A 261 -3.48 -13.86 -17.88
N GLY A 262 -3.21 -14.66 -18.91
CA GLY A 262 -4.19 -15.64 -19.39
C GLY A 262 -5.40 -14.95 -20.01
N ALA A 263 -6.25 -15.68 -20.72
CA ALA A 263 -7.51 -15.13 -21.20
C ALA A 263 -8.43 -14.85 -19.99
N ALA A 264 -8.22 -13.71 -19.33
CA ALA A 264 -9.17 -13.10 -18.42
C ALA A 264 -10.34 -12.61 -19.27
N GLY A 265 -11.26 -13.54 -19.57
CA GLY A 265 -12.39 -13.31 -20.47
C GLY A 265 -12.51 -14.34 -21.60
N ALA A 266 -12.57 -15.63 -21.27
CA ALA A 266 -13.18 -16.62 -22.18
C ALA A 266 -14.50 -17.10 -21.56
N SER A 267 -15.54 -16.29 -21.71
CA SER A 267 -16.88 -16.82 -21.98
C SER A 267 -16.80 -17.56 -23.32
N GLY A 268 -16.33 -18.80 -23.29
CA GLY A 268 -16.02 -19.57 -24.49
C GLY A 268 -15.24 -20.83 -24.16
N ASP A 269 -15.96 -21.85 -23.71
CA ASP A 269 -15.74 -23.29 -23.91
C ASP A 269 -14.31 -23.87 -23.80
N THR A 270 -13.39 -23.20 -23.10
CA THR A 270 -12.11 -23.79 -22.77
C THR A 270 -12.30 -24.56 -21.47
N GLN A 271 -12.59 -25.85 -21.62
CA GLN A 271 -12.71 -26.81 -20.54
C GLN A 271 -11.43 -26.80 -19.70
N ILE A 272 -11.44 -26.02 -18.61
CA ILE A 272 -10.43 -26.12 -17.55
C ILE A 272 -10.48 -27.58 -17.09
N PRO A 273 -9.36 -28.34 -17.14
CA PRO A 273 -9.37 -29.71 -16.67
C PRO A 273 -9.69 -29.69 -15.18
N ILE A 274 -10.95 -29.99 -14.85
CA ILE A 274 -11.37 -30.31 -13.49
C ILE A 274 -10.67 -31.61 -13.17
N PHE A 275 -9.53 -31.52 -12.47
CA PHE A 275 -8.93 -32.68 -11.84
C PHE A 275 -9.92 -33.20 -10.81
N LYS A 276 -10.70 -34.23 -11.20
CA LYS A 276 -11.57 -34.96 -10.29
C LYS A 276 -10.68 -35.53 -9.18
N ILE A 277 -10.75 -34.92 -7.99
CA ILE A 277 -10.16 -35.48 -6.78
C ILE A 277 -10.92 -36.78 -6.50
N LYS A 278 -10.34 -37.91 -6.89
CA LYS A 278 -10.84 -39.21 -6.46
C LYS A 278 -10.49 -39.35 -4.97
N TYR A 279 -11.49 -39.18 -4.11
CA TYR A 279 -11.39 -39.66 -2.73
C TYR A 279 -11.22 -41.18 -2.79
N GLN A 280 -10.04 -41.67 -2.44
CA GLN A 280 -9.91 -43.07 -2.05
C GLN A 280 -10.42 -43.18 -0.61
N LYS A 281 -11.45 -44.00 -0.44
CA LYS A 281 -11.98 -44.40 0.87
C LYS A 281 -10.98 -45.29 1.59
#